data_AF-A0A7X4C0F2-F1
#
_entry.id   AF-A0A7X4C0F2-F1
#
_cell.length_a   1.000
_cell.length_b   1.000
_cell.length_c   1.000
_cell.angle_alpha   90.00
_cell.angle_beta   90.00
_cell.angle_gamma   90.00
#
_symmetry.space_group_name_H-M   'P 1'
#
loop_
_entity.id
_entity.type
_entity.pdbx_description
1 polymer ?
#
loop_
_entity_poly.entity_id
_entity_poly.type
_entity_poly.pdbx_seq_one_letter_code
_entity_poly.pdbx_strand_id
1 'polypeptide(L)'
;MPATEPAPAKAGGKAVASHSTGRVGKDEGKTSDPDADWSKHETGGVDPRTGASPDRVRGRFWKKVKSWFGYGLHLIADTDYEVPVAFEVTRASTSEPKVLSGMLEELFARAPEMAGRCADFSADRGLDDGRLKARLWDRWVVRPLIDTRLMWWVEKEERRNGILTPLGPPCSTLRRKDRVHRGRRRPAWC
;
A
#
# COMPACT_ATOMS: atom_id res chain seq x y z
N MET A 1 20.12 -21.00 23.33
CA MET A 1 20.18 -19.70 22.63
C MET A 1 18.91 -19.57 21.79
N PRO A 2 17.87 -18.84 22.21
CA PRO A 2 16.73 -18.63 21.33
C PRO A 2 17.14 -17.68 20.21
N ALA A 3 16.98 -18.15 18.98
CA ALA A 3 17.21 -17.38 17.77
C ALA A 3 16.32 -16.12 17.79
N THR A 4 16.95 -14.95 17.69
CA THR A 4 16.24 -13.70 17.43
C THR A 4 15.65 -13.80 16.02
N GLU A 5 14.36 -14.12 15.90
CA GLU A 5 13.66 -14.06 14.62
C GLU A 5 13.84 -12.66 14.00
N PRO A 6 14.20 -12.56 12.71
CA PRO A 6 14.28 -11.26 12.06
C PRO A 6 12.89 -10.61 12.05
N ALA A 7 12.83 -9.35 12.48
CA ALA A 7 11.60 -8.57 12.47
C ALA A 7 10.99 -8.55 11.05
N PRO A 8 9.66 -8.66 10.92
CA PRO A 8 9.02 -8.70 9.61
C PRO A 8 9.34 -7.44 8.81
N ALA A 9 9.75 -7.63 7.55
CA ALA A 9 10.03 -6.56 6.61
C ALA A 9 8.84 -5.58 6.54
N LYS A 10 9.12 -4.31 6.83
CA LYS A 10 8.13 -3.24 6.94
C LYS A 10 8.03 -2.55 5.58
N ALA A 11 7.02 -2.90 4.78
CA ALA A 11 6.69 -2.18 3.55
C ALA A 11 5.95 -0.88 3.90
N GLY A 12 6.55 0.24 3.53
CA GLY A 12 6.05 1.60 3.65
C GLY A 12 7.04 2.52 2.91
N GLY A 13 6.58 3.70 2.48
CA GLY A 13 7.41 4.65 1.73
C GLY A 13 8.81 4.80 2.32
N LYS A 14 9.83 4.66 1.47
CA LYS A 14 11.23 4.79 1.89
C LYS A 14 11.56 6.27 2.02
N ALA A 15 11.69 6.73 3.26
CA ALA A 15 12.12 8.10 3.52
C ALA A 15 13.57 8.31 3.04
N VAL A 16 13.78 9.38 2.30
CA VAL A 16 15.11 9.91 1.97
C VAL A 16 15.48 10.93 3.05
N ALA A 17 16.77 11.01 3.41
CA ALA A 17 17.23 11.99 4.38
C ALA A 17 17.02 13.40 3.83
N SER A 18 16.22 14.21 4.53
CA SER A 18 16.05 15.62 4.21
C SER A 18 17.10 16.46 4.95
N HIS A 19 17.71 17.42 4.24
CA HIS A 19 18.58 18.42 4.84
C HIS A 19 17.80 19.53 5.56
N SER A 20 16.50 19.64 5.30
CA SER A 20 15.61 20.59 5.95
C SER A 20 14.76 19.89 6.99
N THR A 21 14.37 20.64 8.03
CA THR A 21 13.39 20.19 9.03
C THR A 21 12.09 20.97 8.93
N GLY A 22 12.01 22.00 8.08
CA GLY A 22 10.84 22.87 7.95
C GLY A 22 10.41 23.59 9.24
N ARG A 23 11.28 23.67 10.25
CA ARG A 23 10.98 24.25 11.57
C ARG A 23 11.48 25.68 11.70
N VAL A 24 12.66 25.98 11.17
CA VAL A 24 13.26 27.31 11.24
C VAL A 24 12.49 28.25 10.29
N GLY A 25 12.08 29.42 10.79
CA GLY A 25 11.40 30.45 9.99
C GLY A 25 9.99 30.08 9.51
N LYS A 26 9.36 29.03 10.07
CA LYS A 26 8.05 28.53 9.61
C LYS A 26 6.94 29.55 9.78
N ASP A 27 6.85 30.18 10.95
CA ASP A 27 5.79 31.14 11.26
C ASP A 27 5.90 32.44 10.45
N GLU A 28 7.11 32.72 9.93
CA GLU A 28 7.39 33.87 9.04
C GLU A 28 7.29 33.51 7.55
N GLY A 29 6.98 32.25 7.21
CA GLY A 29 6.99 31.77 5.82
C GLY A 29 8.38 31.69 5.18
N LYS A 30 9.46 31.89 5.95
CA LYS A 30 10.86 31.88 5.50
C LYS A 30 11.54 30.54 5.68
N THR A 31 10.76 29.47 5.83
CA THR A 31 11.35 28.15 5.98
C THR A 31 12.02 27.73 4.67
N SER A 32 13.08 26.93 4.76
CA SER A 32 13.89 26.54 3.61
C SER A 32 13.09 25.82 2.52
N ASP A 33 11.99 25.18 2.92
CA ASP A 33 11.08 24.45 2.03
C ASP A 33 9.63 24.63 2.52
N PRO A 34 8.92 25.67 2.06
CA PRO A 34 7.59 26.04 2.56
C PRO A 34 6.48 25.11 2.08
N ASP A 35 6.72 24.36 0.99
CA ASP A 35 5.74 23.44 0.41
C ASP A 35 5.84 22.04 1.02
N ALA A 36 6.96 21.67 1.62
CA ALA A 36 7.13 20.40 2.33
C ALA A 36 6.46 20.38 3.71
N ASP A 37 6.09 19.18 4.18
CA ASP A 37 5.56 19.01 5.53
C ASP A 37 6.01 17.72 6.22
N TRP A 38 5.51 17.53 7.44
CA TRP A 38 5.84 16.38 8.28
C TRP A 38 4.79 15.29 8.18
N SER A 39 5.23 14.08 7.86
CA SER A 39 4.43 12.86 7.96
C SER A 39 4.78 12.06 9.22
N LYS A 40 3.85 11.19 9.63
CA LYS A 40 3.97 10.35 10.82
C LYS A 40 3.47 8.94 10.54
N HIS A 41 4.30 7.94 10.84
CA HIS A 41 3.92 6.54 10.90
C HIS A 41 3.91 6.08 12.35
N GLU A 42 2.72 5.82 12.87
CA GLU A 42 2.53 5.29 14.22
C GLU A 42 2.44 3.76 14.18
N THR A 43 3.03 3.09 15.16
CA THR A 43 2.92 1.65 15.36
C THR A 43 2.73 1.42 16.84
N GLY A 44 1.63 0.78 17.23
CA GLY A 44 1.37 0.47 18.63
C GLY A 44 0.93 -0.97 18.82
N GLY A 45 0.88 -1.38 20.09
CA GLY A 45 0.44 -2.70 20.51
C GLY A 45 0.27 -2.78 22.02
N VAL A 46 -0.20 -3.92 22.50
CA VAL A 46 -0.30 -4.23 23.93
C VAL A 46 0.95 -5.03 24.32
N ASP A 47 1.57 -4.72 25.46
CA ASP A 47 2.70 -5.48 25.98
C ASP A 47 2.25 -6.88 26.44
N PRO A 48 2.72 -7.97 25.79
CA PRO A 48 2.32 -9.33 26.12
C PRO A 48 2.74 -9.76 27.54
N ARG A 49 3.70 -9.06 28.18
CA ARG A 49 4.15 -9.39 29.54
C ARG A 49 3.21 -8.93 30.65
N THR A 50 2.29 -8.01 30.36
CA THR A 50 1.45 -7.40 31.41
C THR A 50 -0.04 -7.69 31.30
N GLY A 51 -0.51 -8.29 30.21
CA GLY A 51 -1.94 -8.53 30.01
C GLY A 51 -2.26 -9.59 28.97
N ALA A 52 -2.21 -10.86 29.39
CA ALA A 52 -2.87 -11.96 28.71
C ALA A 52 -3.75 -12.70 29.72
N SER A 53 -4.92 -12.13 30.02
CA SER A 53 -6.05 -12.90 30.55
C SER A 53 -7.15 -12.86 29.49
N PRO A 54 -7.73 -14.01 29.10
CA PRO A 54 -8.68 -14.13 27.99
C PRO A 54 -9.95 -13.26 28.16
N ASP A 55 -10.25 -12.79 29.38
CA ASP A 55 -11.45 -11.99 29.68
C ASP A 55 -11.22 -10.47 29.81
N ARG A 56 -9.97 -9.98 29.90
CA ARG A 56 -9.70 -8.53 30.08
C ARG A 56 -8.38 -8.12 29.43
N VAL A 57 -8.44 -7.19 28.47
CA VAL A 57 -7.24 -6.47 27.99
C VAL A 57 -6.75 -5.54 29.11
N ARG A 58 -5.90 -6.05 29.99
CA ARG A 58 -5.16 -5.27 30.99
C ARG A 58 -3.67 -5.36 30.66
N GLY A 59 -3.22 -4.77 29.55
CA GLY A 59 -1.80 -4.67 29.23
C GLY A 59 -1.39 -3.23 28.98
N ARG A 60 -0.12 -2.90 29.23
CA ARG A 60 0.39 -1.56 28.89
C ARG A 60 0.45 -1.39 27.37
N PHE A 61 -0.24 -0.38 26.86
CA PHE A 61 -0.14 0.02 25.46
C PHE A 61 1.21 0.69 25.22
N TRP A 62 1.92 0.26 24.19
CA TRP A 62 3.12 0.95 23.70
C TRP A 62 2.81 1.60 22.34
N LYS A 63 3.47 2.73 22.08
CA LYS A 63 3.34 3.48 20.83
C LYS A 63 4.73 3.92 20.36
N LYS A 64 5.10 3.55 19.15
CA LYS A 64 6.29 4.01 18.43
C LYS A 64 5.86 4.91 17.29
N VAL A 65 6.32 6.16 17.29
CA VAL A 65 6.08 7.12 16.22
C VAL A 65 7.37 7.31 15.44
N LYS A 66 7.31 7.12 14.11
CA LYS A 66 8.36 7.56 13.18
C LYS A 66 7.81 8.77 12.43
N SER A 67 8.63 9.80 12.24
CA SER A 67 8.25 11.00 11.49
C SER A 67 9.32 11.34 10.47
N TRP A 68 8.90 11.88 9.32
CA TRP A 68 9.81 12.37 8.27
C TRP A 68 9.27 13.67 7.69
N PHE A 69 10.17 14.53 7.24
CA PHE A 69 9.87 15.81 6.62
C PHE A 69 10.20 15.76 5.13
N GLY A 70 9.31 16.25 4.28
CA GLY A 70 9.55 16.38 2.85
C GLY A 70 8.31 16.12 2.01
N TYR A 71 8.51 15.33 0.96
CA TYR A 71 7.54 15.00 -0.07
C TYR A 71 7.34 13.48 -0.19
N GLY A 72 6.23 13.08 -0.79
CA GLY A 72 5.98 11.75 -1.32
C GLY A 72 5.92 11.78 -2.84
N LEU A 73 6.62 10.85 -3.49
CA LEU A 73 6.50 10.60 -4.92
C LEU A 73 5.60 9.37 -5.13
N HIS A 74 4.51 9.55 -5.84
CA HIS A 74 3.61 8.49 -6.27
C HIS A 74 3.88 8.22 -7.74
N LEU A 75 4.06 6.94 -8.10
CA LEU A 75 4.44 6.54 -9.44
C LEU A 75 3.62 5.33 -9.86
N ILE A 76 3.04 5.41 -11.06
CA ILE A 76 2.44 4.28 -11.76
C ILE A 76 3.31 4.02 -12.99
N ALA A 77 3.79 2.80 -13.11
CA ALA A 77 4.59 2.35 -14.25
C ALA A 77 3.90 1.20 -14.96
N ASP A 78 4.04 1.17 -16.28
CA ASP A 78 3.76 0.00 -17.08
C ASP A 78 4.91 -1.01 -16.85
N THR A 79 4.57 -2.21 -16.41
CA THR A 79 5.56 -3.25 -16.07
C THR A 79 6.09 -3.98 -17.28
N ASP A 80 5.39 -3.97 -18.42
CA ASP A 80 5.83 -4.66 -19.63
C ASP A 80 6.90 -3.84 -20.36
N TYR A 81 6.75 -2.51 -20.36
CA TYR A 81 7.69 -1.59 -21.00
C TYR A 81 8.64 -0.90 -20.03
N GLU A 82 8.46 -1.08 -18.72
CA GLU A 82 9.21 -0.40 -17.65
C GLU A 82 9.14 1.14 -17.74
N VAL A 83 8.06 1.68 -18.31
CA VAL A 83 7.88 3.12 -18.54
C VAL A 83 6.93 3.72 -17.51
N PRO A 84 7.27 4.85 -16.87
CA PRO A 84 6.35 5.57 -16.01
C PRO A 84 5.19 6.17 -16.83
N VAL A 85 3.95 5.85 -16.47
CA VAL A 85 2.73 6.30 -17.18
C VAL A 85 1.99 7.41 -16.43
N ALA A 86 2.18 7.51 -15.12
CA ALA A 86 1.70 8.62 -14.30
C ALA A 86 2.58 8.82 -13.07
N PHE A 87 2.78 10.06 -12.67
CA PHE A 87 3.46 10.40 -11.42
C PHE A 87 2.81 11.62 -10.77
N GLU A 88 2.88 11.70 -9.44
CA GLU A 88 2.42 12.85 -8.67
C GLU A 88 3.37 13.07 -7.49
N VAL A 89 3.73 14.33 -7.22
CA VAL A 89 4.52 14.71 -6.04
C VAL A 89 3.61 15.42 -5.07
N THR A 90 3.49 14.88 -3.86
CA THR A 90 2.65 15.44 -2.81
C THR A 90 3.47 15.76 -1.57
N ARG A 91 2.90 16.54 -0.65
CA ARG A 91 3.48 16.70 0.69
C ARG A 91 3.54 15.36 1.41
N ALA A 92 4.53 15.15 2.28
CA ALA A 92 4.73 13.87 2.96
C ALA A 92 3.54 13.41 3.81
N SER A 93 2.75 14.35 4.35
CA SER A 93 1.55 14.03 5.15
C SER A 93 0.37 13.48 4.32
N THR A 94 0.45 13.56 3.00
CA THR A 94 -0.63 13.16 2.09
C THR A 94 -0.84 11.65 2.10
N SER A 95 -2.10 11.22 2.13
CA SER A 95 -2.49 9.81 2.18
C SER A 95 -2.22 9.09 0.85
N GLU A 96 -1.24 8.18 0.81
CA GLU A 96 -0.82 7.45 -0.40
C GLU A 96 -1.98 6.75 -1.14
N PRO A 97 -2.90 6.00 -0.46
CA PRO A 97 -3.99 5.33 -1.17
C PRO A 97 -4.99 6.29 -1.84
N LYS A 98 -5.14 7.51 -1.28
CA LYS A 98 -6.05 8.52 -1.85
C LYS A 98 -5.47 9.11 -3.13
N VAL A 99 -4.17 9.43 -3.10
CA VAL A 99 -3.44 9.96 -4.25
C VAL A 99 -3.44 8.93 -5.37
N LEU A 100 -3.07 7.68 -5.07
CA LEU A 100 -3.07 6.60 -6.05
C LEU A 100 -4.44 6.41 -6.71
N SER A 101 -5.52 6.47 -5.92
CA SER A 101 -6.88 6.37 -6.45
C SER A 101 -7.21 7.51 -7.42
N GLY A 102 -6.77 8.74 -7.16
CA GLY A 102 -6.96 9.88 -8.06
C GLY A 102 -6.15 9.72 -9.34
N MET A 103 -4.87 9.36 -9.21
CA MET A 103 -3.97 9.12 -10.34
C MET A 103 -4.53 8.06 -11.31
N LEU A 104 -5.11 6.96 -10.80
CA LEU A 104 -5.72 5.92 -11.64
C LEU A 104 -6.96 6.41 -12.37
N GLU A 105 -7.81 7.19 -11.71
CA GLU A 105 -8.99 7.78 -12.34
C GLU A 105 -8.60 8.75 -13.47
N GLU A 106 -7.61 9.59 -13.24
CA GLU A 106 -7.08 10.51 -14.25
C GLU A 106 -6.39 9.78 -15.40
N LEU A 107 -5.55 8.79 -15.09
CA LEU A 107 -4.82 8.00 -16.09
C LEU A 107 -5.79 7.30 -17.05
N PHE A 108 -6.80 6.61 -16.49
CA PHE A 108 -7.76 5.86 -17.30
C PHE A 108 -8.81 6.75 -17.98
N ALA A 109 -9.06 7.96 -17.47
CA ALA A 109 -9.84 8.96 -18.19
C ALA A 109 -9.06 9.54 -19.39
N ARG A 110 -7.77 9.83 -19.21
CA ARG A 110 -6.91 10.41 -20.26
C ARG A 110 -6.52 9.41 -21.33
N ALA A 111 -6.27 8.16 -20.96
CA ALA A 111 -5.84 7.09 -21.85
C ALA A 111 -6.66 5.81 -21.58
N PRO A 112 -7.94 5.74 -22.04
CA PRO A 112 -8.81 4.59 -21.81
C PRO A 112 -8.24 3.26 -22.33
N GLU A 113 -7.40 3.31 -23.37
CA GLU A 113 -6.68 2.15 -23.90
C GLU A 113 -5.70 1.53 -22.90
N MET A 114 -5.23 2.29 -21.90
CA MET A 114 -4.44 1.74 -20.79
C MET A 114 -5.30 0.85 -19.91
N ALA A 115 -6.51 1.30 -19.55
CA ALA A 115 -7.45 0.49 -18.78
C ALA A 115 -7.82 -0.80 -19.53
N GLY A 116 -8.00 -0.71 -20.86
CA GLY A 116 -8.33 -1.86 -21.70
C GLY A 116 -7.21 -2.90 -21.83
N ARG A 117 -5.94 -2.51 -21.63
CA ARG A 117 -4.77 -3.39 -21.73
C ARG A 117 -4.27 -3.87 -20.36
N CYS A 118 -4.50 -3.11 -19.30
CA CYS A 118 -4.10 -3.45 -17.94
C CYS A 118 -4.89 -4.65 -17.43
N ALA A 119 -4.25 -5.80 -17.31
CA ALA A 119 -4.90 -7.01 -16.79
C ALA A 119 -4.81 -7.09 -15.25
N ASP A 120 -3.68 -6.68 -14.70
CA ASP A 120 -3.32 -6.79 -13.30
C ASP A 120 -2.73 -5.45 -12.83
N PHE A 121 -3.05 -5.07 -11.59
CA PHE A 121 -2.49 -3.90 -10.93
C PHE A 121 -1.81 -4.33 -9.63
N SER A 122 -0.48 -4.28 -9.61
CA SER A 122 0.32 -4.61 -8.42
C SER A 122 0.67 -3.35 -7.64
N ALA A 123 0.54 -3.42 -6.31
CA ALA A 123 0.99 -2.35 -5.44
C ALA A 123 1.44 -2.88 -4.07
N ASP A 124 2.21 -2.06 -3.36
CA ASP A 124 2.68 -2.36 -2.02
C ASP A 124 1.53 -2.58 -1.04
N ARG A 125 1.77 -3.40 -0.03
CA ARG A 125 0.84 -3.66 1.09
C ARG A 125 0.33 -2.40 1.79
N GLY A 126 1.12 -1.33 1.80
CA GLY A 126 0.72 -0.04 2.39
C GLY A 126 -0.44 0.63 1.65
N LEU A 127 -0.63 0.27 0.38
CA LEU A 127 -1.66 0.77 -0.52
C LEU A 127 -2.92 -0.11 -0.54
N ASP A 128 -3.03 -1.07 0.39
CA ASP A 128 -4.23 -1.87 0.57
C ASP A 128 -5.42 -1.02 1.02
N ASP A 129 -6.25 -0.66 0.05
CA ASP A 129 -7.53 0.03 0.25
C ASP A 129 -8.67 -0.75 -0.42
N GLY A 130 -9.69 -1.11 0.37
CA GLY A 130 -10.81 -1.90 -0.12
C GLY A 130 -11.61 -1.20 -1.22
N ARG A 131 -11.72 0.14 -1.16
CA ARG A 131 -12.45 0.92 -2.18
C ARG A 131 -11.68 1.00 -3.49
N LEU A 132 -10.36 1.08 -3.45
CA LEU A 132 -9.50 1.01 -4.61
C LEU A 132 -9.62 -0.36 -5.29
N LYS A 133 -9.52 -1.45 -4.51
CA LYS A 133 -9.68 -2.83 -5.03
C LYS A 133 -11.02 -3.05 -5.72
N ALA A 134 -12.12 -2.62 -5.09
CA ALA A 134 -13.44 -2.70 -5.67
C ALA A 134 -13.53 -1.90 -6.98
N ARG A 135 -13.04 -0.65 -7.00
CA ARG A 135 -13.05 0.18 -8.21
C ARG A 135 -12.24 -0.43 -9.36
N LEU A 136 -11.05 -0.97 -9.08
CA LEU A 136 -10.22 -1.66 -10.08
C LEU A 136 -10.99 -2.76 -10.80
N TRP A 137 -11.71 -3.58 -10.03
CA TRP A 137 -12.48 -4.70 -10.57
C TRP A 137 -13.78 -4.26 -11.23
N ASP A 138 -14.62 -3.51 -10.51
CA ASP A 138 -15.98 -3.20 -10.92
C ASP A 138 -16.03 -2.25 -12.12
N ARG A 139 -15.08 -1.30 -12.21
CA ARG A 139 -15.09 -0.26 -13.24
C ARG A 139 -14.20 -0.59 -14.43
N TRP A 140 -13.02 -1.15 -14.19
CA TRP A 140 -12.00 -1.35 -15.23
C TRP A 140 -11.67 -2.82 -15.48
N VAL A 141 -12.21 -3.75 -14.69
CA VAL A 141 -11.95 -5.19 -14.80
C VAL A 141 -10.45 -5.53 -14.66
N VAL A 142 -9.74 -4.72 -13.87
CA VAL A 142 -8.33 -4.90 -13.54
C VAL A 142 -8.23 -5.71 -12.25
N ARG A 143 -7.40 -6.76 -12.22
CA ARG A 143 -7.20 -7.58 -11.02
C ARG A 143 -6.23 -6.89 -10.04
N PRO A 144 -6.66 -6.57 -8.80
CA PRO A 144 -5.75 -6.00 -7.82
C PRO A 144 -4.85 -7.08 -7.20
N LEU A 145 -3.54 -6.99 -7.42
CA LEU A 145 -2.51 -7.82 -6.80
C LEU A 145 -1.84 -7.03 -5.66
N ILE A 146 -2.58 -6.84 -4.56
CA ILE A 146 -2.14 -6.04 -3.41
C ILE A 146 -2.27 -6.88 -2.13
N ASP A 147 -1.15 -7.10 -1.46
CA ASP A 147 -1.08 -7.81 -0.18
C ASP A 147 -1.98 -7.18 0.89
N THR A 148 -2.73 -8.01 1.62
CA THR A 148 -3.64 -7.52 2.67
C THR A 148 -2.88 -6.96 3.87
N ARG A 149 -3.19 -5.71 4.26
CA ARG A 149 -2.69 -5.10 5.48
C ARG A 149 -3.37 -5.70 6.71
N LEU A 150 -2.58 -6.24 7.64
CA LEU A 150 -3.08 -6.68 8.94
C LEU A 150 -3.17 -5.46 9.85
N MET A 151 -4.36 -5.18 10.40
CA MET A 151 -4.62 -3.94 11.13
C MET A 151 -4.35 -4.10 12.63
N TRP A 152 -4.38 -5.33 13.17
CA TRP A 152 -4.19 -5.60 14.60
C TRP A 152 -3.18 -6.70 14.91
N TRP A 153 -2.59 -6.64 16.11
CA TRP A 153 -1.66 -7.67 16.60
C TRP A 153 -2.34 -9.03 16.77
N VAL A 154 -3.60 -9.02 17.20
CA VAL A 154 -4.44 -10.23 17.34
C VAL A 154 -4.60 -10.92 15.98
N GLU A 155 -4.97 -10.19 14.92
CA GLU A 155 -5.04 -10.76 13.57
C GLU A 155 -3.69 -11.30 13.06
N LYS A 156 -2.57 -10.65 13.43
CA LYS A 156 -1.23 -11.14 13.12
C LYS A 156 -0.92 -12.45 13.81
N GLU A 157 -1.31 -12.59 15.07
CA GLU A 157 -1.06 -13.79 15.86
C GLU A 157 -2.01 -14.92 15.46
N GLU A 158 -3.30 -14.63 15.24
CA GLU A 158 -4.28 -15.57 14.72
C GLU A 158 -3.88 -16.13 13.35
N ARG A 159 -3.36 -15.28 12.44
CA ARG A 159 -2.86 -15.74 11.15
C ARG A 159 -1.53 -16.49 11.24
N ARG A 160 -0.63 -16.11 12.17
CA ARG A 160 0.58 -16.90 12.49
C ARG A 160 0.19 -18.30 13.01
N ASN A 161 -0.88 -18.37 13.79
CA ASN A 161 -1.41 -19.59 14.37
C ASN A 161 -2.35 -20.36 13.42
N GLY A 162 -2.53 -19.90 12.17
CA GLY A 162 -3.34 -20.57 11.15
C GLY A 162 -4.86 -20.46 11.34
N ILE A 163 -5.33 -19.60 12.26
CA ILE A 163 -6.75 -19.43 12.61
C ILE A 163 -7.47 -18.57 11.56
N LEU A 164 -6.76 -17.65 10.90
CA LEU A 164 -7.34 -16.68 9.95
C LEU A 164 -6.89 -16.98 8.51
N THR A 165 -7.74 -17.66 7.74
CA THR A 165 -7.56 -17.91 6.31
C THR A 165 -7.64 -16.61 5.49
N PRO A 166 -6.94 -16.49 4.34
CA PRO A 166 -7.08 -15.33 3.46
C PRO A 166 -8.54 -15.11 3.08
N LEU A 167 -9.01 -13.85 3.13
CA LEU A 167 -10.29 -13.46 2.56
C LEU A 167 -10.15 -13.46 1.04
N GLY A 168 -10.33 -14.63 0.45
CA GLY A 168 -10.32 -14.84 -0.99
C GLY A 168 -9.78 -16.23 -1.35
N PRO A 169 -10.37 -16.92 -2.34
CA PRO A 169 -9.79 -18.15 -2.84
C PRO A 169 -8.38 -17.87 -3.39
N PRO A 170 -7.42 -18.81 -3.26
CA PRO A 170 -6.12 -18.66 -3.87
C PRO A 170 -6.28 -18.44 -5.37
N CYS A 171 -5.52 -17.47 -5.92
CA CYS A 171 -5.56 -17.08 -7.34
C CYS A 171 -5.46 -18.28 -8.30
N SER A 172 -4.86 -19.39 -7.86
CA SER A 172 -4.78 -20.66 -8.59
C SER A 172 -6.12 -21.35 -8.89
N THR A 173 -7.23 -20.93 -8.28
CA THR A 173 -8.55 -21.56 -8.45
C THR A 173 -9.51 -20.78 -9.33
N LEU A 174 -9.12 -19.60 -9.84
CA LEU A 174 -9.84 -18.92 -10.92
C LEU A 174 -9.56 -19.62 -12.25
N ARG A 175 -10.20 -20.78 -12.44
CA ARG A 175 -10.32 -21.44 -13.73
C ARG A 175 -10.91 -20.43 -14.70
N ARG A 176 -10.19 -20.12 -15.79
CA ARG A 176 -10.70 -19.38 -16.95
C ARG A 176 -12.12 -19.88 -17.24
N LYS A 177 -13.15 -19.08 -16.96
CA LYS A 177 -14.44 -19.26 -17.61
C LYS A 177 -14.30 -18.69 -19.01
N ASP A 178 -14.62 -19.55 -19.95
CA ASP A 178 -14.40 -19.38 -21.38
C ASP A 178 -14.96 -18.06 -21.90
N ARG A 179 -14.10 -17.25 -22.51
CA ARG A 179 -14.52 -16.27 -23.50
C ARG A 179 -14.14 -16.80 -24.87
N VAL A 180 -14.99 -17.68 -25.39
CA VAL A 180 -15.11 -17.89 -26.84
C VAL A 180 -15.69 -16.61 -27.42
N HIS A 181 -14.86 -15.80 -28.07
CA HIS A 181 -15.23 -15.08 -29.29
C HIS A 181 -14.01 -15.02 -30.19
N ARG A 182 -14.20 -15.48 -31.43
CA ARG A 182 -13.18 -15.78 -32.43
C ARG A 182 -12.30 -14.58 -32.75
N GLY A 183 -10.99 -14.81 -32.80
CA GLY A 183 -10.00 -13.91 -33.40
C GLY A 183 -8.60 -14.46 -33.17
N ARG A 184 -8.08 -15.24 -34.12
CA ARG A 184 -6.75 -15.85 -34.10
C ARG A 184 -5.65 -14.82 -33.77
N ARG A 185 -4.80 -15.12 -32.78
CA ARG A 185 -3.33 -15.14 -32.89
C ARG A 185 -2.74 -15.80 -31.63
N ARG A 186 -1.68 -16.57 -31.86
CA ARG A 186 -1.09 -17.57 -30.96
C ARG A 186 -0.41 -16.93 -29.73
N PRO A 187 -0.33 -17.61 -28.58
CA PRO A 187 0.55 -17.19 -27.49
C PRO A 187 2.01 -17.56 -27.84
N ALA A 188 2.88 -16.56 -27.90
CA ALA A 188 4.31 -16.79 -27.70
C ALA A 188 4.58 -16.45 -26.23
N TRP A 189 4.91 -17.48 -25.46
CA TRP A 189 5.51 -17.36 -24.15
C TRP A 189 7.01 -17.13 -24.35
N CYS A 190 7.56 -16.09 -23.74
CA CYS A 190 8.85 -16.02 -23.05
C CYS A 190 8.80 -14.77 -22.17
#